data_AF-A0A956QDG2-F1
#
_entry.id   AF-A0A956QDG2-F1
#
_cell.length_a   1.000
_cell.length_b   1.000
_cell.length_c   1.000
_cell.angle_alpha   90.00
_cell.angle_beta   90.00
_cell.angle_gamma   90.00
#
_symmetry.space_group_name_H-M   'P 1'
#
loop_
_entity.id
_entity.type
_entity.pdbx_description
1 polymer ?
#
loop_
_entity_poly.entity_id
_entity_poly.type
_entity_poly.pdbx_seq_one_letter_code
_entity_poly.pdbx_strand_id
1 'polypeptide(L)'
;MLDLQWLRQFHFGRRPWGQLFIARVLLELDFRRSRTQIVLEGAENLPADGGAFVAMNHTDRFNYMPFMYKLDRMSLPPAAPWVKGKYYQKRWLGRILNLCDCIPVPSRGFIISLDFKRVTEHAPSPEQYRLLRDLVDGQLEPADLPNEARLRTFIRAVEDEAQKPFLEYFHDLFARMAEQVVRINREALERGYMPLVFPQGTRSRRLSRGYTGLAQVAGHVRASIIPVGVSGADRLYPDSKPFSRGGTVIYRVGKPLLPDGPELAPFRVDEPYVPLSLEAGRRHQAEFEGQTEVIMDAINELLEPDYQYSQDRTSDGVSGVRRFL
;
A
#
# COMPACT_ATOMS: atom_id res chain seq x y z
N MET A 1 12.80 -0.11 14.94
CA MET A 1 12.46 -1.02 13.82
C MET A 1 10.98 -0.82 13.55
N LEU A 2 10.40 -1.18 12.40
CA LEU A 2 8.94 -1.16 12.31
C LEU A 2 8.40 -2.35 13.09
N ASP A 3 7.68 -2.07 14.16
CA ASP A 3 6.99 -3.00 15.04
C ASP A 3 5.65 -2.36 15.49
N LEU A 4 4.89 -3.05 16.35
CA LEU A 4 3.60 -2.54 16.83
C LEU A 4 3.75 -1.25 17.64
N GLN A 5 4.81 -1.10 18.44
CA GLN A 5 5.05 0.10 19.23
C GLN A 5 5.36 1.29 18.31
N TRP A 6 6.14 1.08 17.26
CA TRP A 6 6.42 2.08 16.25
C TRP A 6 5.12 2.58 15.60
N LEU A 7 4.23 1.66 15.18
CA LEU A 7 2.93 2.03 14.60
C LEU A 7 2.04 2.81 15.56
N ARG A 8 2.08 2.49 16.86
CA ARG A 8 1.37 3.25 17.90
C ARG A 8 1.89 4.67 18.07
N GLN A 9 3.18 4.89 17.85
CA GLN A 9 3.84 6.19 17.99
C GLN A 9 3.75 7.04 16.71
N PHE A 10 3.34 6.47 15.58
CA PHE A 10 3.19 7.22 14.34
C PHE A 10 2.03 8.22 14.43
N HIS A 11 2.34 9.47 14.14
CA HIS A 11 1.38 10.57 14.06
C HIS A 11 1.80 11.52 12.95
N PHE A 12 0.80 12.17 12.35
CA PHE A 12 1.03 13.20 11.36
C PHE A 12 1.38 14.52 12.04
N GLY A 13 2.33 15.24 11.47
CA GLY A 13 2.65 16.60 11.91
C GLY A 13 1.50 17.58 11.66
N ARG A 14 1.58 18.78 12.26
CA ARG A 14 0.68 19.89 11.90
C ARG A 14 0.84 20.35 10.45
N ARG A 15 2.03 20.14 9.88
CA ARG A 15 2.38 20.46 8.49
C ARG A 15 3.34 19.38 7.96
N PRO A 16 3.24 19.01 6.67
CA PRO A 16 4.09 17.99 6.06
C PRO A 16 5.45 18.55 5.66
N TRP A 17 6.23 19.05 6.63
CA TRP A 17 7.48 19.79 6.36
C TRP A 17 8.47 19.05 5.47
N GLY A 18 8.65 17.73 5.66
CA GLY A 18 9.55 16.95 4.82
C GLY A 18 9.04 16.84 3.37
N GLN A 19 7.74 16.63 3.19
CA GLN A 19 7.13 16.61 1.85
C GLN A 19 7.24 17.98 1.17
N LEU A 20 6.99 19.07 1.89
CA LEU A 20 7.14 20.43 1.37
C LEU A 20 8.59 20.72 0.96
N PHE A 21 9.57 20.30 1.76
CA PHE A 21 10.98 20.44 1.38
C PHE A 21 11.30 19.65 0.11
N ILE A 22 10.86 18.39 0.03
CA ILE A 22 11.06 17.56 -1.16
C ILE A 22 10.41 18.21 -2.39
N ALA A 23 9.16 18.64 -2.30
CA ALA A 23 8.43 19.22 -3.42
C ALA A 23 9.05 20.56 -3.87
N ARG A 24 9.26 21.49 -2.93
CA ARG A 24 9.63 22.89 -3.24
C ARG A 24 11.11 23.09 -3.56
N VAL A 25 11.97 22.14 -3.16
CA VAL A 25 13.41 22.23 -3.37
C VAL A 25 13.90 21.14 -4.31
N LEU A 26 13.77 19.86 -3.90
CA LEU A 26 14.38 18.76 -4.64
C LEU A 26 13.67 18.49 -5.96
N LEU A 27 12.34 18.34 -5.94
CA LEU A 27 11.54 18.06 -7.13
C LEU A 27 11.46 19.28 -8.04
N GLU A 28 11.33 20.48 -7.49
CA GLU A 28 11.39 21.72 -8.30
C GLU A 28 12.69 21.82 -9.10
N LEU A 29 13.84 21.57 -8.48
CA LEU A 29 15.13 21.59 -9.18
C LEU A 29 15.23 20.46 -10.21
N ASP A 30 14.84 19.24 -9.84
CA ASP A 30 14.90 18.08 -10.73
C ASP A 30 14.01 18.25 -11.96
N PHE A 31 12.75 18.65 -11.78
CA PHE A 31 11.78 18.82 -12.86
C PHE A 31 12.14 19.99 -13.78
N ARG A 32 12.64 21.11 -13.26
CA ARG A 32 13.16 22.20 -14.08
C ARG A 32 14.36 21.75 -14.93
N ARG A 33 15.34 21.07 -14.31
CA ARG A 33 16.56 20.63 -15.00
C ARG A 33 16.26 19.57 -16.07
N SER A 34 15.39 18.63 -15.76
CA SER A 34 14.99 17.54 -16.67
C SER A 34 13.94 17.97 -17.70
N ARG A 35 13.39 19.20 -17.60
CA ARG A 35 12.27 19.68 -18.42
C ARG A 35 11.08 18.73 -18.37
N THR A 36 10.78 18.22 -17.18
CA THR A 36 9.66 17.31 -16.95
C THR A 36 8.34 18.07 -17.06
N GLN A 37 7.43 17.57 -17.86
CA GLN A 37 6.06 18.08 -17.98
C GLN A 37 5.13 17.19 -17.16
N ILE A 38 4.36 17.80 -16.28
CA ILE A 38 3.40 17.11 -15.42
C ILE A 38 2.02 17.65 -15.77
N VAL A 39 1.20 16.80 -16.37
CA VAL A 39 -0.19 17.11 -16.74
C VAL A 39 -1.10 16.51 -15.67
N LEU A 40 -2.01 17.32 -15.12
CA LEU A 40 -3.02 16.88 -14.16
C LEU A 40 -4.39 17.30 -14.71
N GLU A 41 -5.19 16.32 -15.11
CA GLU A 41 -6.55 16.48 -15.62
C GLU A 41 -7.54 16.02 -14.55
N GLY A 42 -8.70 16.69 -14.44
CA GLY A 42 -9.73 16.35 -13.45
C GLY A 42 -9.39 16.79 -12.02
N ALA A 43 -8.50 17.77 -11.84
CA ALA A 43 -8.07 18.21 -10.52
C ALA A 43 -9.23 18.73 -9.64
N GLU A 44 -10.32 19.18 -10.25
CA GLU A 44 -11.58 19.54 -9.60
C GLU A 44 -12.26 18.38 -8.83
N ASN A 45 -11.90 17.13 -9.13
CA ASN A 45 -12.38 15.96 -8.39
C ASN A 45 -11.60 15.71 -7.09
N LEU A 46 -10.46 16.39 -6.87
CA LEU A 46 -9.71 16.31 -5.63
C LEU A 46 -10.36 17.20 -4.56
N PRO A 47 -10.33 16.79 -3.28
CA PRO A 47 -10.85 17.61 -2.19
C PRO A 47 -10.06 18.91 -2.09
N ALA A 48 -10.77 20.05 -2.03
CA ALA A 48 -10.18 21.33 -1.66
C ALA A 48 -9.88 21.38 -0.15
N ASP A 49 -10.72 20.73 0.64
CA ASP A 49 -10.59 20.51 2.07
C ASP A 49 -11.03 19.07 2.46
N GLY A 50 -10.58 18.60 3.63
CA GLY A 50 -10.81 17.22 4.05
C GLY A 50 -9.89 16.20 3.36
N GLY A 51 -10.11 14.92 3.66
CA GLY A 51 -9.29 13.82 3.17
C GLY A 51 -10.11 12.80 2.39
N ALA A 52 -9.48 12.20 1.37
CA ALA A 52 -9.99 11.07 0.61
C ALA A 52 -8.84 10.11 0.29
N PHE A 53 -9.14 8.83 0.10
CA PHE A 53 -8.15 7.91 -0.44
C PHE A 53 -7.90 8.24 -1.91
N VAL A 54 -6.65 8.17 -2.34
CA VAL A 54 -6.26 8.20 -3.76
C VAL A 54 -5.83 6.79 -4.16
N ALA A 55 -6.54 6.20 -5.12
CA ALA A 55 -6.21 4.90 -5.69
C ALA A 55 -5.51 5.08 -7.03
N MET A 56 -4.24 4.70 -7.11
CA MET A 56 -3.38 4.99 -8.26
C MET A 56 -2.80 3.70 -8.86
N ASN A 57 -2.68 3.59 -10.18
CA ASN A 57 -1.88 2.51 -10.79
C ASN A 57 -0.38 2.72 -10.50
N HIS A 58 0.42 1.65 -10.58
CA HIS A 58 1.82 1.67 -10.17
C HIS A 58 2.74 1.18 -11.27
N THR A 59 3.41 2.10 -11.97
CA THR A 59 4.28 1.76 -13.12
C THR A 59 5.76 1.79 -12.76
N ASP A 60 6.17 2.66 -11.83
CA ASP A 60 7.55 2.82 -11.39
C ASP A 60 7.66 3.00 -9.86
N ARG A 61 8.82 3.41 -9.30
CA ARG A 61 8.98 3.56 -7.83
C ARG A 61 8.53 4.91 -7.28
N PHE A 62 8.36 5.89 -8.15
CA PHE A 62 8.34 7.31 -7.86
C PHE A 62 7.19 8.04 -8.57
N ASN A 63 6.26 7.34 -9.26
CA ASN A 63 5.04 7.96 -9.84
C ASN A 63 4.24 8.85 -8.85
N TYR A 64 4.36 8.68 -7.54
CA TYR A 64 3.70 9.57 -6.58
C TYR A 64 4.44 10.90 -6.39
N MET A 65 5.72 11.01 -6.74
CA MET A 65 6.52 12.23 -6.57
C MET A 65 6.04 13.39 -7.47
N PRO A 66 5.86 13.23 -8.79
CA PRO A 66 5.33 14.31 -9.61
C PRO A 66 3.88 14.68 -9.22
N PHE A 67 3.08 13.72 -8.76
CA PHE A 67 1.74 13.97 -8.23
C PHE A 67 1.79 14.86 -6.98
N MET A 68 2.56 14.49 -5.96
CA MET A 68 2.75 15.30 -4.74
C MET A 68 3.27 16.71 -5.05
N TYR A 69 4.19 16.82 -6.01
CA TYR A 69 4.67 18.12 -6.48
C TYR A 69 3.53 18.98 -7.03
N LYS A 70 2.65 18.42 -7.88
CA LYS A 70 1.48 19.14 -8.40
C LYS A 70 0.50 19.54 -7.32
N LEU A 71 0.22 18.67 -6.34
CA LEU A 71 -0.64 19.01 -5.21
C LEU A 71 -0.12 20.26 -4.47
N ASP A 72 1.18 20.31 -4.16
CA ASP A 72 1.79 21.49 -3.52
C ASP A 72 1.69 22.75 -4.40
N ARG A 73 1.99 22.65 -5.70
CA ARG A 73 1.88 23.79 -6.62
C ARG A 73 0.45 24.35 -6.74
N MET A 74 -0.54 23.50 -6.53
CA MET A 74 -1.96 23.86 -6.58
C MET A 74 -2.55 24.18 -5.20
N SER A 75 -1.74 24.16 -4.14
CA SER A 75 -2.19 24.32 -2.76
C SER A 75 -3.29 23.32 -2.36
N LEU A 76 -3.26 22.12 -2.94
CA LEU A 76 -4.16 21.02 -2.61
C LEU A 76 -3.64 20.24 -1.40
N PRO A 77 -4.51 19.45 -0.75
CA PRO A 77 -4.11 18.69 0.42
C PRO A 77 -2.97 17.68 0.13
N PRO A 78 -2.07 17.43 1.10
CA PRO A 78 -0.92 16.56 0.90
C PRO A 78 -1.30 15.09 0.75
N ALA A 79 -0.58 14.34 -0.09
CA ALA A 79 -0.73 12.90 -0.15
C ALA A 79 0.07 12.19 0.96
N ALA A 80 -0.43 11.06 1.45
CA ALA A 80 0.23 10.18 2.42
C ALA A 80 0.38 8.76 1.83
N PRO A 81 1.45 8.48 1.06
CA PRO A 81 1.59 7.21 0.36
C PRO A 81 1.72 6.01 1.30
N TRP A 82 1.05 4.92 0.96
CA TRP A 82 1.27 3.61 1.58
C TRP A 82 2.61 3.03 1.13
N VAL A 83 3.44 2.67 2.10
CA VAL A 83 4.79 2.18 1.85
C VAL A 83 5.01 0.86 2.56
N LYS A 84 5.59 -0.12 1.85
CA LYS A 84 5.87 -1.46 2.40
C LYS A 84 6.71 -1.35 3.67
N GLY A 85 6.23 -1.91 4.78
CA GLY A 85 6.85 -1.79 6.10
C GLY A 85 8.33 -2.19 6.16
N LYS A 86 8.77 -3.11 5.28
CA LYS A 86 10.19 -3.50 5.14
C LYS A 86 11.14 -2.32 4.88
N TYR A 87 10.67 -1.21 4.29
CA TYR A 87 11.54 -0.05 4.04
C TYR A 87 11.89 0.73 5.30
N TYR A 88 11.05 0.66 6.34
CA TYR A 88 11.30 1.27 7.65
C TYR A 88 12.33 0.51 8.49
N GLN A 89 12.78 -0.66 8.02
CA GLN A 89 13.89 -1.41 8.62
C GLN A 89 15.24 -0.71 8.42
N LYS A 90 15.38 0.05 7.33
CA LYS A 90 16.59 0.83 7.06
C LYS A 90 16.48 2.15 7.80
N ARG A 91 17.27 2.34 8.87
CA ARG A 91 17.20 3.51 9.78
C ARG A 91 17.08 4.86 9.06
N TRP A 92 17.92 5.11 8.06
CA TRP A 92 17.92 6.36 7.30
C TRP A 92 16.69 6.51 6.38
N LEU A 93 16.34 5.46 5.64
CA LEU A 93 15.18 5.49 4.76
C LEU A 93 13.88 5.63 5.55
N GLY A 94 13.73 4.88 6.66
CA GLY A 94 12.56 4.99 7.54
C GLY A 94 12.36 6.39 8.11
N ARG A 95 13.46 7.09 8.47
CA ARG A 95 13.38 8.50 8.91
C ARG A 95 12.89 9.43 7.81
N ILE A 96 13.40 9.27 6.58
CA ILE A 96 12.96 10.08 5.43
C ILE A 96 11.49 9.84 5.15
N LEU A 97 11.06 8.58 5.10
CA LEU A 97 9.67 8.21 4.88
C LEU A 97 8.74 8.79 5.95
N ASN A 98 9.15 8.74 7.22
CA ASN A 98 8.39 9.35 8.32
C ASN A 98 8.31 10.88 8.22
N LEU A 99 9.40 11.55 7.85
CA LEU A 99 9.40 13.00 7.62
C LEU A 99 8.49 13.42 6.46
N CYS A 100 8.22 12.50 5.53
CA CYS A 100 7.35 12.73 4.37
C CYS A 100 5.93 12.20 4.60
N ASP A 101 5.56 11.88 5.84
CA ASP A 101 4.23 11.40 6.22
C ASP A 101 3.78 10.16 5.42
N CYS A 102 4.73 9.31 5.00
CA CYS A 102 4.41 8.04 4.37
C CYS A 102 3.85 7.06 5.41
N ILE A 103 2.79 6.35 5.07
CA ILE A 103 2.09 5.40 5.94
C ILE A 103 2.75 4.02 5.80
N PRO A 104 3.37 3.47 6.86
CA PRO A 104 3.91 2.11 6.82
C PRO A 104 2.79 1.08 6.84
N VAL A 105 2.84 0.14 5.89
CA VAL A 105 1.90 -1.00 5.84
C VAL A 105 2.69 -2.30 6.03
N PRO A 106 2.59 -2.96 7.20
CA PRO A 106 3.17 -4.28 7.41
C PRO A 106 2.40 -5.33 6.60
N SER A 107 3.12 -6.30 6.04
CA SER A 107 2.51 -7.49 5.45
C SER A 107 2.76 -8.70 6.34
N ARG A 108 1.92 -9.73 6.24
CA ARG A 108 2.12 -11.01 6.95
C ARG A 108 3.52 -11.56 6.69
N GLY A 109 3.94 -11.61 5.42
CA GLY A 109 5.30 -12.02 5.05
C GLY A 109 6.43 -11.16 5.61
N PHE A 110 6.19 -9.87 5.86
CA PHE A 110 7.16 -9.01 6.54
C PHE A 110 7.31 -9.40 8.01
N ILE A 111 6.21 -9.67 8.73
CA ILE A 111 6.24 -10.15 10.12
C ILE A 111 6.96 -11.50 10.20
N ILE A 112 6.59 -12.47 9.34
CA ILE A 112 7.25 -13.78 9.25
C ILE A 112 8.77 -13.61 9.11
N SER A 113 9.20 -12.79 8.15
CA SER A 113 10.63 -12.59 7.90
C SER A 113 11.35 -11.92 9.08
N LEU A 114 10.66 -11.03 9.80
CA LEU A 114 11.22 -10.28 10.91
C LEU A 114 11.39 -11.18 12.15
N ASP A 115 10.32 -11.87 12.54
CA ASP A 115 10.33 -12.75 13.72
C ASP A 115 11.26 -13.94 13.48
N PHE A 116 11.23 -14.54 12.28
CA PHE A 116 12.12 -15.65 11.95
C PHE A 116 13.59 -15.22 12.06
N LYS A 117 13.94 -14.04 11.53
CA LYS A 117 15.31 -13.50 11.65
C LYS A 117 15.68 -13.14 13.08
N ARG A 118 14.75 -12.60 13.88
CA ARG A 118 14.98 -12.27 15.29
C ARG A 118 15.31 -13.52 16.10
N VAL A 119 14.58 -14.60 15.88
CA VAL A 119 14.67 -15.85 16.66
C VAL A 119 15.82 -16.74 16.18
N THR A 120 16.02 -16.87 14.86
CA THR A 120 17.01 -17.81 14.29
C THR A 120 18.32 -17.14 13.86
N GLU A 121 18.42 -15.82 14.02
CA GLU A 121 19.51 -14.96 13.53
C GLU A 121 19.69 -14.94 12.00
N HIS A 122 18.87 -15.69 11.25
CA HIS A 122 18.97 -15.85 9.80
C HIS A 122 17.64 -15.53 9.12
N ALA A 123 17.69 -15.05 7.87
CA ALA A 123 16.47 -14.93 7.08
C ALA A 123 15.92 -16.33 6.72
N PRO A 124 14.60 -16.51 6.63
CA PRO A 124 14.03 -17.77 6.18
C PRO A 124 14.45 -18.07 4.75
N SER A 125 14.69 -19.35 4.45
CA SER A 125 14.82 -19.82 3.08
C SER A 125 13.53 -19.56 2.29
N PRO A 126 13.56 -19.54 0.95
CA PRO A 126 12.34 -19.38 0.14
C PRO A 126 11.28 -20.47 0.38
N GLU A 127 11.69 -21.65 0.82
CA GLU A 127 10.78 -22.76 1.17
C GLU A 127 10.18 -22.56 2.56
N GLN A 128 11.01 -22.25 3.56
CA GLN A 128 10.57 -21.91 4.91
C GLN A 128 9.59 -20.74 4.92
N TYR A 129 9.90 -19.71 4.13
CA TYR A 129 9.03 -18.57 3.96
C TYR A 129 7.65 -18.96 3.41
N ARG A 130 7.61 -19.85 2.41
CA ARG A 130 6.36 -20.33 1.79
C ARG A 130 5.56 -21.17 2.77
N LEU A 131 6.18 -22.15 3.43
CA LEU A 131 5.52 -22.99 4.44
C LEU A 131 4.90 -22.14 5.58
N LEU A 132 5.65 -21.16 6.10
CA LEU A 132 5.13 -20.25 7.12
C LEU A 132 4.02 -19.35 6.56
N ARG A 133 4.12 -18.92 5.30
CA ARG A 133 3.09 -18.11 4.63
C ARG A 133 1.78 -18.89 4.52
N ASP A 134 1.86 -20.11 4.01
CA ASP A 134 0.72 -21.00 3.79
C ASP A 134 0.08 -21.36 5.13
N LEU A 135 0.87 -21.62 6.17
CA LEU A 135 0.40 -21.85 7.53
C LEU A 135 -0.41 -20.66 8.06
N VAL A 136 0.14 -19.43 8.00
CA VAL A 136 -0.57 -18.25 8.56
C VAL A 136 -1.76 -17.79 7.70
N ASP A 137 -1.80 -18.15 6.42
CA ASP A 137 -2.95 -17.92 5.54
C ASP A 137 -4.01 -19.03 5.65
N GLY A 138 -3.74 -20.08 6.43
CA GLY A 138 -4.60 -21.24 6.62
C GLY A 138 -4.76 -22.06 5.34
N GLN A 139 -3.71 -22.13 4.53
CA GLN A 139 -3.57 -22.98 3.34
C GLN A 139 -2.77 -24.27 3.65
N LEU A 140 -2.09 -24.32 4.79
CA LEU A 140 -1.38 -25.48 5.31
C LEU A 140 -1.80 -25.71 6.76
N GLU A 141 -2.20 -26.94 7.09
CA GLU A 141 -2.53 -27.30 8.47
C GLU A 141 -1.26 -27.52 9.30
N PRO A 142 -1.24 -27.18 10.60
CA PRO A 142 -0.07 -27.38 11.46
C PRO A 142 0.45 -28.83 11.50
N ALA A 143 -0.45 -29.81 11.35
CA ALA A 143 -0.11 -31.23 11.34
C ALA A 143 0.69 -31.65 10.09
N ASP A 144 0.54 -30.91 8.98
CA ASP A 144 1.18 -31.19 7.70
C ASP A 144 2.52 -30.44 7.54
N LEU A 145 2.94 -29.67 8.55
CA LEU A 145 4.19 -28.93 8.51
C LEU A 145 5.38 -29.92 8.47
N PRO A 146 6.31 -29.79 7.49
CA PRO A 146 7.45 -30.70 7.40
C PRO A 146 8.31 -30.64 8.66
N ASN A 147 8.89 -31.79 8.99
CA ASN A 147 9.69 -31.97 10.20
C ASN A 147 11.10 -31.35 10.06
N GLU A 148 11.16 -30.02 9.98
CA GLU A 148 12.40 -29.26 9.77
C GLU A 148 12.88 -28.62 11.08
N ALA A 149 14.17 -28.74 11.38
CA ALA A 149 14.71 -28.32 12.68
C ALA A 149 14.52 -26.82 12.94
N ARG A 150 14.83 -25.93 11.98
CA ARG A 150 14.75 -24.48 12.22
C ARG A 150 13.31 -23.98 12.32
N LEU A 151 12.38 -24.52 11.53
CA LEU A 151 10.96 -24.19 11.65
C LEU A 151 10.42 -24.53 13.03
N ARG A 152 10.74 -25.72 13.57
CA ARG A 152 10.33 -26.10 14.93
C ARG A 152 10.97 -25.23 16.00
N THR A 153 12.26 -24.93 15.89
CA THR A 153 12.93 -23.99 16.82
C THR A 153 12.26 -22.63 16.79
N PHE A 154 11.97 -22.11 15.60
CA PHE A 154 11.29 -20.83 15.44
C PHE A 154 9.90 -20.82 16.07
N ILE A 155 9.04 -21.77 15.71
CA ILE A 155 7.66 -21.87 16.21
C ILE A 155 7.66 -21.98 17.73
N ARG A 156 8.43 -22.92 18.29
CA ARG A 156 8.51 -23.12 19.75
C ARG A 156 8.99 -21.89 20.49
N ALA A 157 10.05 -21.24 20.02
CA ALA A 157 10.57 -20.05 20.67
C ALA A 157 9.54 -18.90 20.68
N VAL A 158 8.76 -18.75 19.61
CA VAL A 158 7.66 -17.77 19.57
C VAL A 158 6.54 -18.16 20.52
N GLU A 159 6.15 -19.43 20.57
CA GLU A 159 5.11 -19.93 21.48
C GLU A 159 5.51 -19.79 22.96
N ASP A 160 6.76 -20.09 23.28
CA ASP A 160 7.32 -19.94 24.62
C ASP A 160 7.40 -18.45 25.02
N GLU A 161 7.79 -17.55 24.11
CA GLU A 161 7.81 -16.10 24.39
C GLU A 161 6.39 -15.53 24.55
N ALA A 162 5.47 -15.92 23.67
CA ALA A 162 4.11 -15.39 23.63
C ALA A 162 3.15 -16.07 24.63
N GLN A 163 3.54 -17.22 25.18
CA GLN A 163 2.73 -18.08 26.04
C GLN A 163 1.38 -18.46 25.39
N LYS A 164 1.39 -18.70 24.07
CA LYS A 164 0.22 -19.09 23.26
C LYS A 164 0.64 -19.75 21.94
N PRO A 165 -0.25 -20.51 21.26
CA PRO A 165 0.07 -21.13 19.98
C PRO A 165 0.53 -20.13 18.91
N PHE A 166 1.45 -20.54 18.04
CA PHE A 166 2.09 -19.65 17.06
C PHE A 166 1.08 -18.93 16.16
N LEU A 167 0.08 -19.65 15.67
CA LEU A 167 -0.95 -19.08 14.80
C LEU A 167 -1.80 -18.04 15.54
N GLU A 168 -2.17 -18.30 16.79
CA GLU A 168 -2.93 -17.36 17.62
C GLU A 168 -2.11 -16.08 17.88
N TYR A 169 -0.83 -16.23 18.26
CA TYR A 169 0.10 -15.10 18.39
C TYR A 169 0.18 -14.29 17.10
N PHE A 170 0.39 -14.97 15.97
CA PHE A 170 0.63 -14.30 14.70
C PHE A 170 -0.61 -13.53 14.24
N HIS A 171 -1.79 -14.13 14.35
CA HIS A 171 -3.05 -13.48 13.97
C HIS A 171 -3.40 -12.31 14.89
N ASP A 172 -3.19 -12.44 16.21
CA ASP A 172 -3.39 -11.35 17.19
C ASP A 172 -2.42 -10.19 16.92
N LEU A 173 -1.13 -10.47 16.72
CA LEU A 173 -0.14 -9.44 16.39
C LEU A 173 -0.50 -8.74 15.08
N PHE A 174 -0.82 -9.49 14.03
CA PHE A 174 -1.15 -8.92 12.73
C PHE A 174 -2.43 -8.08 12.80
N ALA A 175 -3.47 -8.53 13.52
CA ALA A 175 -4.70 -7.78 13.74
C ALA A 175 -4.42 -6.44 14.44
N ARG A 176 -3.65 -6.44 15.53
CA ARG A 176 -3.26 -5.21 16.24
C ARG A 176 -2.45 -4.26 15.37
N MET A 177 -1.56 -4.78 14.52
CA MET A 177 -0.83 -3.95 13.56
C MET A 177 -1.76 -3.37 12.50
N ALA A 178 -2.73 -4.14 12.00
CA ALA A 178 -3.73 -3.67 11.05
C ALA A 178 -4.64 -2.59 11.65
N GLU A 179 -5.07 -2.73 12.90
CA GLU A 179 -5.79 -1.69 13.64
C GLU A 179 -5.00 -0.37 13.69
N GLN A 180 -3.68 -0.43 13.89
CA GLN A 180 -2.86 0.78 13.83
C GLN A 180 -2.79 1.36 12.41
N VAL A 181 -2.73 0.54 11.36
CA VAL A 181 -2.81 1.04 9.97
C VAL A 181 -4.14 1.77 9.74
N VAL A 182 -5.25 1.21 10.20
CA VAL A 182 -6.58 1.83 10.12
C VAL A 182 -6.60 3.15 10.90
N ARG A 183 -6.11 3.16 12.14
CA ARG A 183 -5.99 4.37 12.98
C ARG A 183 -5.19 5.46 12.28
N ILE A 184 -4.03 5.11 11.70
CA ILE A 184 -3.16 6.05 10.99
C ILE A 184 -3.87 6.63 9.77
N ASN A 185 -4.56 5.81 8.97
CA ASN A 185 -5.33 6.31 7.83
C ASN A 185 -6.48 7.22 8.25
N ARG A 186 -7.19 6.89 9.33
CA ARG A 186 -8.22 7.76 9.91
C ARG A 186 -7.63 9.11 10.33
N GLU A 187 -6.51 9.10 11.05
CA GLU A 187 -5.80 10.33 11.45
C GLU A 187 -5.36 11.15 10.23
N ALA A 188 -4.91 10.50 9.15
CA ALA A 188 -4.54 11.16 7.91
C ALA A 188 -5.74 11.93 7.33
N LEU A 189 -6.89 11.24 7.17
CA LEU A 189 -8.12 11.82 6.63
C LEU A 189 -8.63 12.98 7.48
N GLU A 190 -8.65 12.83 8.81
CA GLU A 190 -9.07 13.87 9.76
C GLU A 190 -8.19 15.12 9.70
N ARG A 191 -6.92 14.97 9.34
CA ARG A 191 -5.96 16.07 9.15
C ARG A 191 -5.96 16.63 7.73
N GLY A 192 -6.83 16.14 6.85
CA GLY A 192 -6.90 16.55 5.46
C GLY A 192 -5.80 15.98 4.57
N TYR A 193 -5.08 14.94 4.99
CA TYR A 193 -4.19 14.22 4.09
C TYR A 193 -5.00 13.30 3.17
N MET A 194 -4.44 13.00 1.99
CA MET A 194 -4.97 12.01 1.06
C MET A 194 -4.13 10.73 1.11
N PRO A 195 -4.54 9.67 1.85
CA PRO A 195 -3.83 8.40 1.78
C PRO A 195 -3.75 7.89 0.36
N LEU A 196 -2.54 7.68 -0.15
CA LEU A 196 -2.29 7.27 -1.53
C LEU A 196 -1.93 5.79 -1.57
N VAL A 197 -2.73 5.00 -2.26
CA VAL A 197 -2.60 3.54 -2.31
C VAL A 197 -2.45 3.08 -3.76
N PHE A 198 -1.60 2.07 -3.94
CA PHE A 198 -1.44 1.36 -5.21
C PHE A 198 -2.13 0.00 -5.09
N PRO A 199 -3.38 -0.16 -5.56
CA PRO A 199 -4.13 -1.39 -5.31
C PRO A 199 -3.47 -2.63 -5.92
N GLN A 200 -2.65 -2.48 -6.96
CA GLN A 200 -1.88 -3.58 -7.58
C GLN A 200 -0.83 -4.20 -6.65
N GLY A 201 -0.34 -3.49 -5.62
CA GLY A 201 0.72 -3.97 -4.71
C GLY A 201 2.12 -4.21 -5.33
N THR A 202 2.21 -4.24 -6.66
CA THR A 202 3.43 -4.40 -7.47
C THR A 202 3.46 -3.39 -8.61
N ARG A 203 4.66 -3.17 -9.16
CA ARG A 203 4.87 -2.25 -10.28
C ARG A 203 4.72 -3.02 -11.59
N SER A 204 3.90 -2.51 -12.50
CA SER A 204 3.55 -3.12 -13.79
C SER A 204 3.23 -1.98 -14.76
N ARG A 205 3.70 -2.05 -16.01
CA ARG A 205 3.37 -1.02 -17.00
C ARG A 205 1.89 -1.08 -17.33
N ARG A 206 1.37 -2.28 -17.59
CA ARG A 206 -0.07 -2.51 -17.73
C ARG A 206 -0.75 -2.69 -16.38
N LEU A 207 -2.00 -2.25 -16.28
CA LEU A 207 -2.82 -2.46 -15.10
C LEU A 207 -3.01 -3.98 -14.89
N SER A 208 -2.78 -4.41 -13.66
CA SER A 208 -2.93 -5.81 -13.22
C SER A 208 -4.10 -5.93 -12.26
N ARG A 209 -4.44 -7.14 -11.81
CA ARG A 209 -5.41 -7.33 -10.72
C ARG A 209 -5.13 -6.42 -9.51
N GLY A 210 -6.19 -5.92 -8.89
CA GLY A 210 -6.13 -5.19 -7.61
C GLY A 210 -6.14 -6.14 -6.40
N TYR A 211 -5.69 -5.65 -5.26
CA TYR A 211 -5.82 -6.32 -3.96
C TYR A 211 -6.82 -5.56 -3.08
N THR A 212 -7.54 -6.32 -2.25
CA THR A 212 -8.67 -5.83 -1.45
C THR A 212 -8.34 -4.91 -0.28
N GLY A 213 -7.05 -4.70 0.02
CA GLY A 213 -6.63 -3.96 1.21
C GLY A 213 -7.11 -2.50 1.25
N LEU A 214 -7.20 -1.84 0.09
CA LEU A 214 -7.77 -0.49 0.00
C LEU A 214 -9.27 -0.50 0.32
N ALA A 215 -10.04 -1.37 -0.32
CA ALA A 215 -11.49 -1.51 -0.10
C ALA A 215 -11.81 -1.76 1.38
N GLN A 216 -11.07 -2.67 2.01
CA GLN A 216 -11.23 -2.99 3.43
C GLN A 216 -10.99 -1.79 4.34
N VAL A 217 -9.91 -1.03 4.13
CA VAL A 217 -9.60 0.11 5.01
C VAL A 217 -10.53 1.29 4.73
N ALA A 218 -10.77 1.63 3.47
CA ALA A 218 -11.64 2.74 3.07
C ALA A 218 -13.09 2.51 3.49
N GLY A 219 -13.62 1.30 3.30
CA GLY A 219 -14.95 0.90 3.74
C GLY A 219 -15.09 0.99 5.26
N HIS A 220 -14.10 0.51 6.01
CA HIS A 220 -14.12 0.55 7.47
C HIS A 220 -14.12 1.97 8.06
N VAL A 221 -13.40 2.90 7.42
CA VAL A 221 -13.40 4.32 7.86
C VAL A 221 -14.49 5.15 7.20
N ARG A 222 -15.29 4.56 6.30
CA ARG A 222 -16.32 5.22 5.47
C ARG A 222 -15.80 6.46 4.74
N ALA A 223 -14.65 6.34 4.08
CA ALA A 223 -14.07 7.43 3.30
C ALA A 223 -14.16 7.19 1.79
N SER A 224 -14.29 8.27 1.03
CA SER A 224 -14.30 8.22 -0.43
C SER A 224 -12.96 7.78 -1.00
N ILE A 225 -13.01 7.21 -2.21
CA ILE A 225 -11.85 6.77 -2.97
C ILE A 225 -11.84 7.50 -4.30
N ILE A 226 -10.74 8.18 -4.62
CA ILE A 226 -10.55 8.91 -5.87
C ILE A 226 -9.61 8.08 -6.76
N PRO A 227 -10.12 7.51 -7.86
CA PRO A 227 -9.29 6.79 -8.81
C PRO A 227 -8.42 7.77 -9.61
N VAL A 228 -7.15 7.45 -9.78
CA VAL A 228 -6.18 8.24 -10.54
C VAL A 228 -5.41 7.33 -11.51
N GLY A 229 -5.59 7.58 -12.79
CA GLY A 229 -4.81 6.95 -13.86
C GLY A 229 -3.51 7.72 -14.11
N VAL A 230 -2.38 7.02 -14.14
CA VAL A 230 -1.04 7.56 -14.41
C VAL A 230 -0.42 6.91 -15.63
N SER A 231 -0.09 7.73 -16.61
CA SER A 231 0.54 7.32 -17.87
C SER A 231 1.85 8.07 -18.09
N GLY A 232 2.91 7.36 -18.53
CA GLY A 232 4.22 7.94 -18.84
C GLY A 232 5.24 7.95 -17.69
N ALA A 233 4.87 7.59 -16.47
CA ALA A 233 5.76 7.66 -15.31
C ALA A 233 6.93 6.64 -15.36
N ASP A 234 6.72 5.47 -15.98
CA ASP A 234 7.76 4.48 -16.29
C ASP A 234 8.87 5.03 -17.19
N ARG A 235 8.54 6.00 -18.05
CA ARG A 235 9.51 6.66 -18.95
C ARG A 235 10.29 7.76 -18.22
N LEU A 236 9.65 8.45 -17.27
CA LEU A 236 10.30 9.42 -16.39
C LEU A 236 11.31 8.74 -15.45
N TYR A 237 10.93 7.59 -14.89
CA TYR A 237 11.70 6.84 -13.89
C TYR A 237 11.92 5.37 -14.30
N PRO A 238 12.68 5.11 -15.38
CA PRO A 238 12.89 3.74 -15.88
C PRO A 238 13.78 2.89 -14.96
N ASP A 239 14.55 3.53 -14.09
CA ASP A 239 15.48 2.87 -13.18
C ASP A 239 15.02 2.99 -11.71
N SER A 240 15.86 2.50 -10.79
CA SER A 240 15.67 2.63 -9.35
C SER A 240 16.09 4.00 -8.76
N LYS A 241 16.40 5.00 -9.61
CA LYS A 241 16.92 6.31 -9.18
C LYS A 241 15.77 7.33 -9.04
N PRO A 242 15.74 8.16 -7.98
CA PRO A 242 14.66 9.10 -7.70
C PRO A 242 14.81 10.43 -8.47
N PHE A 243 15.33 10.39 -9.70
CA PHE A 243 15.55 11.57 -10.54
C PHE A 243 14.90 11.36 -11.90
N SER A 244 14.15 12.35 -12.35
CA SER A 244 13.45 12.31 -13.63
C SER A 244 14.44 12.37 -14.80
N ARG A 245 14.17 11.57 -15.83
CA ARG A 245 14.84 11.66 -17.13
C ARG A 245 14.20 12.69 -18.08
N GLY A 246 13.14 13.37 -17.66
CA GLY A 246 12.38 14.30 -18.48
C GLY A 246 11.28 13.62 -19.30
N GLY A 247 10.54 14.42 -20.07
CA GLY A 247 9.35 13.96 -20.81
C GLY A 247 8.05 14.31 -20.09
N THR A 248 6.96 13.66 -20.48
CA THR A 248 5.61 13.98 -20.00
C THR A 248 5.03 12.82 -19.19
N VAL A 249 4.45 13.15 -18.04
CA VAL A 249 3.61 12.26 -17.25
C VAL A 249 2.22 12.86 -17.13
N ILE A 250 1.19 12.04 -17.34
CA ILE A 250 -0.22 12.44 -17.33
C ILE A 250 -0.89 11.76 -16.14
N TYR A 251 -1.52 12.56 -15.30
CA TYR A 251 -2.39 12.14 -14.21
C TYR A 251 -3.83 12.52 -14.58
N ARG A 252 -4.72 11.54 -14.69
CA ARG A 252 -6.16 11.78 -14.85
C ARG A 252 -6.87 11.39 -13.58
N VAL A 253 -7.56 12.35 -12.96
CA VAL A 253 -8.29 12.17 -11.71
C VAL A 253 -9.77 11.92 -12.04
N GLY A 254 -10.26 10.74 -11.68
CA GLY A 254 -11.66 10.37 -11.88
C GLY A 254 -12.58 10.92 -10.79
N LYS A 255 -13.88 10.66 -10.96
CA LYS A 255 -14.90 11.05 -9.97
C LYS A 255 -14.69 10.30 -8.65
N PRO A 256 -14.92 10.93 -7.49
CA PRO A 256 -14.86 10.25 -6.21
C PRO A 256 -15.90 9.11 -6.13
N LEU A 257 -15.44 7.91 -5.78
CA LEU A 257 -16.28 6.78 -5.41
C LEU A 257 -16.67 6.97 -3.94
N LEU A 258 -17.95 7.23 -3.69
CA LEU A 258 -18.47 7.48 -2.35
C LEU A 258 -18.80 6.15 -1.64
N PRO A 259 -18.58 6.03 -0.31
CA PRO A 259 -18.86 4.80 0.43
C PRO A 259 -20.30 4.29 0.28
N ASP A 260 -21.26 5.22 0.28
CA ASP A 260 -22.69 4.96 0.11
C ASP A 260 -23.17 5.36 -1.30
N GLY A 261 -22.24 5.55 -2.24
CA GLY A 261 -22.53 5.83 -3.65
C GLY A 261 -22.97 4.57 -4.41
N PRO A 262 -23.66 4.72 -5.55
CA PRO A 262 -24.24 3.60 -6.28
C PRO A 262 -23.21 2.56 -6.76
N GLU A 263 -21.95 2.97 -6.95
CA GLU A 263 -20.87 2.08 -7.39
C GLU A 263 -20.36 1.16 -6.28
N LEU A 264 -20.26 1.66 -5.05
CA LEU A 264 -19.70 0.89 -3.91
C LEU A 264 -20.76 0.32 -2.97
N ALA A 265 -21.95 0.93 -2.89
CA ALA A 265 -23.03 0.49 -2.02
C ALA A 265 -23.44 -1.00 -2.21
N PRO A 266 -23.47 -1.58 -3.43
CA PRO A 266 -23.79 -3.00 -3.63
C PRO A 266 -22.83 -3.96 -2.94
N PHE A 267 -21.62 -3.50 -2.63
CA PHE A 267 -20.55 -4.30 -2.05
C PHE A 267 -20.21 -3.86 -0.63
N ARG A 268 -21.11 -3.13 0.04
CA ARG A 268 -20.86 -2.60 1.37
C ARG A 268 -20.89 -3.70 2.43
N VAL A 269 -19.94 -3.65 3.36
CA VAL A 269 -19.94 -4.49 4.56
C VAL A 269 -20.43 -3.67 5.73
N ASP A 270 -21.63 -3.98 6.23
CA ASP A 270 -22.28 -3.23 7.31
C ASP A 270 -21.95 -3.74 8.71
N GLU A 271 -21.54 -5.00 8.84
CA GLU A 271 -21.13 -5.56 10.13
C GLU A 271 -19.70 -5.16 10.52
N PRO A 272 -19.37 -5.09 11.82
CA PRO A 272 -18.01 -4.81 12.26
C PRO A 272 -17.02 -5.90 11.81
N TYR A 273 -15.86 -5.48 11.31
CA TYR A 273 -14.74 -6.37 10.96
C TYR A 273 -13.40 -5.69 11.25
N VAL A 274 -12.34 -6.50 11.38
CA VAL A 274 -10.96 -6.03 11.48
C VAL A 274 -10.33 -6.02 10.08
N PRO A 275 -10.04 -4.85 9.48
CA PRO A 275 -9.44 -4.78 8.14
C PRO A 275 -8.12 -5.54 8.05
N LEU A 276 -7.84 -6.08 6.88
CA LEU A 276 -6.63 -6.86 6.52
C LEU A 276 -6.51 -8.23 7.21
N SER A 277 -7.34 -8.53 8.21
CA SER A 277 -7.36 -9.82 8.90
C SER A 277 -7.72 -10.97 7.95
N LEU A 278 -7.30 -12.20 8.31
CA LEU A 278 -7.65 -13.39 7.53
C LEU A 278 -9.17 -13.65 7.58
N GLU A 279 -9.78 -13.45 8.73
CA GLU A 279 -11.21 -13.64 8.94
C GLU A 279 -12.04 -12.69 8.06
N ALA A 280 -11.77 -11.38 8.09
CA ALA A 280 -12.50 -10.42 7.27
C ALA A 280 -12.36 -10.75 5.78
N GLY A 281 -11.15 -11.08 5.33
CA GLY A 281 -10.89 -11.45 3.94
C GLY A 281 -11.63 -12.69 3.47
N ARG A 282 -11.90 -13.67 4.36
CA ARG A 282 -12.67 -14.87 4.04
C ARG A 282 -14.18 -14.62 4.11
N ARG A 283 -14.64 -13.92 5.14
CA ARG A 283 -16.07 -13.70 5.43
C ARG A 283 -16.73 -12.76 4.42
N HIS A 284 -15.99 -11.76 3.95
CA HIS A 284 -16.48 -10.69 3.07
C HIS A 284 -15.72 -10.63 1.74
N GLN A 285 -15.30 -11.79 1.26
CA GLN A 285 -14.45 -11.87 0.08
C GLN A 285 -15.11 -11.22 -1.14
N ALA A 286 -16.37 -11.58 -1.41
CA ALA A 286 -17.11 -11.11 -2.58
C ALA A 286 -17.33 -9.59 -2.56
N GLU A 287 -17.65 -9.03 -1.39
CA GLU A 287 -17.83 -7.59 -1.18
C GLU A 287 -16.51 -6.85 -1.43
N PHE A 288 -15.42 -7.29 -0.81
CA PHE A 288 -14.15 -6.59 -0.98
C PHE A 288 -13.57 -6.73 -2.39
N GLU A 289 -13.75 -7.89 -3.03
CA GLU A 289 -13.37 -8.09 -4.43
C GLU A 289 -14.20 -7.20 -5.35
N GLY A 290 -15.53 -7.14 -5.18
CA GLY A 290 -16.40 -6.29 -5.97
C GLY A 290 -16.07 -4.80 -5.86
N GLN A 291 -15.84 -4.28 -4.64
CA GLN A 291 -15.34 -2.91 -4.46
C GLN A 291 -14.00 -2.69 -5.18
N THR A 292 -13.11 -3.68 -5.10
CA THR A 292 -11.78 -3.59 -5.73
C THR A 292 -11.89 -3.55 -7.24
N GLU A 293 -12.78 -4.36 -7.84
CA GLU A 293 -13.03 -4.34 -9.28
C GLU A 293 -13.54 -2.97 -9.74
N VAL A 294 -14.53 -2.40 -9.04
CA VAL A 294 -15.04 -1.05 -9.32
C VAL A 294 -13.92 0.00 -9.30
N ILE A 295 -13.08 -0.02 -8.25
CA ILE A 295 -11.94 0.91 -8.13
C ILE A 295 -10.96 0.73 -9.30
N MET A 296 -10.64 -0.51 -9.64
CA MET A 296 -9.64 -0.83 -10.66
C MET A 296 -10.15 -0.52 -12.07
N ASP A 297 -11.42 -0.75 -12.35
CA ASP A 297 -12.05 -0.41 -13.63
C ASP A 297 -12.13 1.11 -13.80
N ALA A 298 -12.46 1.86 -12.73
CA ALA A 298 -12.40 3.31 -12.76
C ALA A 298 -10.98 3.84 -13.00
N ILE A 299 -9.94 3.20 -12.45
CA ILE A 299 -8.54 3.52 -12.78
C ILE A 299 -8.25 3.21 -14.25
N ASN A 300 -8.70 2.06 -14.75
CA ASN A 300 -8.46 1.62 -16.12
C ASN A 300 -9.00 2.60 -17.17
N GLU A 301 -10.21 3.14 -16.96
CA GLU A 301 -10.83 4.14 -17.84
C GLU A 301 -10.02 5.43 -17.95
N LEU A 302 -9.22 5.77 -16.93
CA LEU A 302 -8.39 6.98 -16.87
C LEU A 302 -7.02 6.81 -17.54
N LEU A 303 -6.63 5.59 -17.89
CA LEU A 303 -5.30 5.28 -18.42
C LEU A 303 -5.23 5.42 -19.95
N GLU A 304 -4.05 5.82 -20.44
CA GLU A 304 -3.71 5.66 -21.85
C GLU A 304 -3.76 4.15 -22.23
N PRO A 305 -4.10 3.79 -23.48
CA PRO A 305 -4.30 2.38 -23.90
C PRO A 305 -3.12 1.43 -23.60
N ASP A 306 -1.90 1.96 -23.61
CA ASP A 306 -0.66 1.24 -23.29
C ASP A 306 -0.57 0.80 -21.82
N TYR A 307 -1.30 1.46 -20.92
CA TYR A 307 -1.26 1.28 -19.48
C TYR A 307 -2.51 0.59 -18.92
N GLN A 308 -3.57 0.49 -19.71
CA GLN A 308 -4.78 -0.27 -19.40
C GLN A 308 -4.50 -1.77 -19.16
N TYR A 309 -5.49 -2.52 -18.70
CA TYR A 309 -5.38 -3.96 -18.44
C TYR A 309 -4.71 -4.72 -19.60
N SER A 310 -3.81 -5.66 -19.30
CA SER A 310 -3.44 -6.69 -20.27
C SER A 310 -4.64 -7.60 -20.56
N GLN A 311 -4.66 -8.27 -21.72
CA GLN A 311 -5.76 -9.19 -22.08
C GLN A 311 -6.00 -10.28 -21.04
N ASP A 312 -4.96 -10.68 -20.32
CA ASP A 312 -4.99 -11.70 -19.26
C ASP A 312 -5.04 -11.09 -17.83
N ARG A 313 -5.07 -9.75 -17.71
CA ARG A 313 -4.98 -8.99 -16.44
C ARG A 313 -3.79 -9.38 -15.55
N THR A 314 -2.78 -10.04 -16.10
CA THR A 314 -1.56 -10.41 -15.37
C THR A 314 -0.57 -9.24 -15.31
N SER A 315 0.23 -9.19 -14.24
CA SER A 315 1.28 -8.18 -14.10
C SER A 315 2.43 -8.50 -15.04
N ASP A 316 2.82 -7.54 -15.89
CA ASP A 316 4.05 -7.60 -16.70
C ASP A 316 5.32 -7.25 -15.89
N GLY A 317 5.13 -6.78 -14.66
CA GLY A 317 6.20 -6.49 -13.71
C GLY A 317 7.09 -7.69 -13.35
N VAL A 318 8.29 -7.37 -12.83
CA VAL A 318 9.38 -8.30 -12.49
C VAL A 318 8.90 -9.71 -12.14
N SER A 319 9.41 -10.70 -12.89
CA SER A 319 9.19 -12.16 -12.86
C SER A 319 9.38 -12.89 -11.51
N GLY A 320 9.40 -12.16 -10.40
CA GLY A 320 9.42 -12.68 -9.03
C GLY A 320 8.04 -12.84 -8.38
N VAL A 321 6.94 -12.52 -9.06
CA VAL A 321 5.57 -12.58 -8.47
C VAL A 321 4.91 -13.96 -8.58
N ARG A 322 5.54 -14.94 -9.26
CA ARG A 322 5.22 -16.36 -9.00
C ARG A 322 5.62 -16.83 -7.59
N ARG A 323 6.17 -15.96 -6.73
CA ARG A 323 6.43 -16.20 -5.30
C ARG A 323 5.27 -15.82 -4.36
N PHE A 324 4.13 -15.37 -4.90
CA PHE A 324 2.99 -14.89 -4.11
C PHE A 324 1.64 -15.39 -4.63
N LEU A 325 1.62 -16.55 -5.30
CA LEU A 325 0.43 -17.37 -5.42
C LEU A 325 0.50 -18.48 -4.38
#